data_AF-A0A2N7QRV9-F1
#
_entry.id   AF-A0A2N7QRV9-F1
#
_cell.length_a   1.000
_cell.length_b   1.000
_cell.length_c   1.000
_cell.angle_alpha   90.00
_cell.angle_beta   90.00
_cell.angle_gamma   90.00
#
_symmetry.space_group_name_H-M   'P 1'
#
loop_
_entity.id
_entity.type
_entity.pdbx_description
1 polymer ?
#
loop_
_entity_poly.entity_id
_entity_poly.type
_entity_poly.pdbx_seq_one_letter_code
_entity_poly.pdbx_strand_id
1 'polypeptide(L)'
;MLQTAPNIAYLKAAWAAFAGISGPNAQQSYEAAGLSFTRVNHSTLVRKNDVQVSTMPIHYTRHELRVGFLGRIENEVRKAVNELEAVLYRDLCLPEGHEWMIELDECLRMLRRRGHRSLSILIQPDSSATPDTRVRVEMRVYLDSPRACLFASAADATTNGFVDLLEEAPKRVRVPRAANYGELAAQISTTLNEAFAAFPRAQLAA
;
A
#
# COMPACT_ATOMS: atom_id res chain seq x y z
N MET A 1 -17.08 10.65 0.67
CA MET A 1 -17.24 9.22 0.31
C MET A 1 -15.94 8.44 0.55
N LEU A 2 -15.44 8.44 1.79
CA LEU A 2 -14.23 7.69 2.20
C LEU A 2 -14.53 6.58 3.23
N GLN A 3 -15.82 6.33 3.50
CA GLN A 3 -16.29 5.40 4.55
C GLN A 3 -16.66 4.01 4.00
N THR A 4 -16.40 3.74 2.72
CA THR A 4 -16.64 2.42 2.11
C THR A 4 -15.32 1.69 1.93
N ALA A 5 -15.33 0.37 2.08
CA ALA A 5 -14.19 -0.48 1.75
C ALA A 5 -13.69 -0.24 0.31
N PRO A 6 -12.38 -0.36 0.05
CA PRO A 6 -11.80 -0.28 -1.28
C PRO A 6 -12.27 -1.45 -2.15
N ASN A 7 -12.55 -1.17 -3.42
CA ASN A 7 -12.86 -2.20 -4.39
C ASN A 7 -11.57 -2.77 -5.00
N ILE A 8 -11.06 -3.85 -4.42
CA ILE A 8 -9.79 -4.48 -4.80
C ILE A 8 -9.81 -5.02 -6.24
N ALA A 9 -10.92 -5.65 -6.65
CA ALA A 9 -11.07 -6.16 -8.02
C ALA A 9 -11.01 -5.02 -9.04
N TYR A 10 -11.68 -3.92 -8.74
CA TYR A 10 -11.59 -2.68 -9.50
C TYR A 10 -10.18 -2.13 -9.55
N LEU A 11 -9.50 -2.00 -8.41
CA LEU A 11 -8.14 -1.48 -8.31
C LEU A 11 -7.18 -2.24 -9.23
N LYS A 12 -7.19 -3.58 -9.12
CA LYS A 12 -6.38 -4.46 -9.97
C LYS A 12 -6.67 -4.24 -11.46
N ALA A 13 -7.94 -4.15 -11.84
CA ALA A 13 -8.34 -3.90 -13.23
C ALA A 13 -7.92 -2.50 -13.70
N ALA A 14 -8.06 -1.47 -12.86
CA ALA A 14 -7.72 -0.09 -13.19
C ALA A 14 -6.20 0.11 -13.36
N TRP A 15 -5.37 -0.48 -12.50
CA TRP A 15 -3.91 -0.48 -12.72
C TRP A 15 -3.52 -1.24 -13.98
N ALA A 16 -4.14 -2.38 -14.26
CA ALA A 16 -3.88 -3.13 -15.49
C ALA A 16 -4.28 -2.34 -16.74
N ALA A 17 -5.42 -1.64 -16.69
CA ALA A 17 -5.87 -0.74 -17.74
C ALA A 17 -4.88 0.43 -17.96
N PHE A 18 -4.47 1.09 -16.87
CA PHE A 18 -3.50 2.18 -16.91
C PHE A 18 -2.16 1.72 -17.52
N ALA A 19 -1.61 0.61 -17.04
CA ALA A 19 -0.34 0.06 -17.51
C ALA A 19 -0.40 -0.37 -18.98
N GLY A 20 -1.53 -0.91 -19.45
CA GLY A 20 -1.73 -1.33 -20.84
C GLY A 20 -1.75 -0.18 -21.85
N ILE A 21 -1.88 1.07 -21.40
CA ILE A 21 -1.91 2.22 -22.30
C ILE A 21 -0.88 3.31 -21.99
N SER A 22 0.01 3.07 -21.03
CA SER A 22 0.98 4.04 -20.52
C SER A 22 2.42 3.55 -20.65
N GLY A 23 3.37 4.49 -20.55
CA GLY A 23 4.80 4.17 -20.55
C GLY A 23 5.23 3.41 -21.81
N PRO A 24 5.90 2.25 -21.68
CA PRO A 24 6.28 1.41 -22.83
C PRO A 24 5.11 1.01 -23.73
N ASN A 25 3.89 0.95 -23.17
CA ASN A 25 2.68 0.55 -23.89
C ASN A 25 1.89 1.76 -24.44
N ALA A 26 2.49 2.96 -24.47
CA ALA A 26 1.79 4.16 -24.95
C ALA A 26 1.33 4.07 -26.41
N GLN A 27 1.99 3.25 -27.23
CA GLN A 27 1.63 3.02 -28.64
C GLN A 27 0.74 1.77 -28.84
N GLN A 28 0.47 1.01 -27.78
CA GLN A 28 -0.36 -0.19 -27.86
C GLN A 28 -1.80 0.18 -28.18
N SER A 29 -2.47 -0.60 -29.05
CA SER A 29 -3.90 -0.46 -29.30
C SER A 29 -4.70 -0.78 -28.04
N TYR A 30 -5.90 -0.19 -27.91
CA TYR A 30 -6.72 -0.43 -26.73
C TYR A 30 -7.17 -1.89 -26.61
N GLU A 31 -7.45 -2.55 -27.74
CA GLU A 31 -7.81 -3.97 -27.79
C GLU A 31 -6.67 -4.86 -27.32
N ALA A 32 -5.43 -4.59 -27.76
CA ALA A 32 -4.25 -5.31 -27.29
C ALA A 32 -3.99 -5.07 -25.80
N ALA A 33 -4.34 -3.88 -25.28
CA ALA A 33 -4.34 -3.59 -23.86
C ALA A 33 -5.49 -4.28 -23.10
N GLY A 34 -6.36 -5.02 -23.79
CA GLY A 34 -7.52 -5.72 -23.25
C GLY A 34 -8.62 -4.78 -22.75
N LEU A 35 -8.75 -3.60 -23.37
CA LEU A 35 -9.81 -2.64 -23.08
C LEU A 35 -10.96 -2.81 -24.07
N SER A 36 -12.18 -2.78 -23.56
CA SER A 36 -13.40 -2.74 -24.35
C SER A 36 -14.20 -1.48 -24.05
N PHE A 37 -14.95 -1.02 -25.05
CA PHE A 37 -15.68 0.24 -25.01
C PHE A 37 -17.14 0.00 -25.35
N THR A 38 -18.03 0.53 -24.52
CA THR A 38 -19.48 0.46 -24.76
C THR A 38 -20.06 1.85 -24.65
N ARG A 39 -20.68 2.35 -25.72
CA ARG A 39 -21.37 3.63 -25.69
C ARG A 39 -22.71 3.48 -24.96
N VAL A 40 -22.96 4.38 -24.02
CA VAL A 40 -24.22 4.47 -23.27
C VAL A 40 -24.59 5.94 -23.19
N ASN A 41 -25.70 6.32 -23.82
CA ASN A 41 -26.17 7.71 -23.92
C ASN A 41 -25.05 8.66 -24.39
N HIS A 42 -24.66 9.62 -23.54
CA HIS A 42 -23.63 10.62 -23.81
C HIS A 42 -22.26 10.24 -23.24
N SER A 43 -22.00 8.96 -23.03
CA SER A 43 -20.76 8.47 -22.42
C SER A 43 -20.25 7.17 -23.03
N THR A 44 -18.96 6.92 -22.84
CA THR A 44 -18.28 5.68 -23.20
C THR A 44 -17.86 4.97 -21.90
N LEU A 45 -18.43 3.79 -21.66
CA LEU A 45 -17.98 2.90 -20.60
C LEU A 45 -16.71 2.20 -21.07
N VAL A 46 -15.65 2.31 -20.28
CA VAL A 46 -14.38 1.63 -20.54
C VAL A 46 -14.24 0.49 -19.57
N ARG A 47 -14.05 -0.72 -20.09
CA ARG A 47 -13.88 -1.94 -19.31
C ARG A 47 -12.52 -2.57 -19.53
N LYS A 48 -11.99 -3.19 -18.48
CA LYS A 48 -10.82 -4.07 -18.52
C LYS A 48 -11.30 -5.44 -18.07
N ASN A 49 -11.38 -6.37 -19.02
CA ASN A 49 -12.15 -7.61 -18.86
C ASN A 49 -13.61 -7.25 -18.48
N ASP A 50 -14.17 -7.87 -17.44
CA ASP A 50 -15.56 -7.63 -17.00
C ASP A 50 -15.73 -6.44 -16.04
N VAL A 51 -14.65 -5.70 -15.76
CA VAL A 51 -14.66 -4.62 -14.77
C VAL A 51 -14.69 -3.26 -15.47
N GLN A 52 -15.70 -2.43 -15.16
CA GLN A 52 -15.75 -1.05 -15.63
C GLN A 52 -14.72 -0.19 -14.89
N VAL A 53 -13.67 0.22 -15.60
CA VAL A 53 -12.51 0.97 -15.08
C VAL A 53 -12.59 2.47 -15.34
N SER A 54 -13.44 2.93 -16.28
CA SER A 54 -13.71 4.36 -16.46
C SER A 54 -15.06 4.61 -17.11
N THR A 55 -15.52 5.85 -16.99
CA THR A 55 -16.64 6.42 -17.75
C THR A 55 -16.12 7.70 -18.38
N MET A 56 -16.01 7.72 -19.70
CA MET A 56 -15.50 8.85 -20.47
C MET A 56 -16.63 9.56 -21.22
N PRO A 57 -16.46 10.84 -21.61
CA PRO A 57 -17.32 11.46 -22.62
C PRO A 57 -17.26 10.70 -23.96
N ILE A 58 -18.10 11.09 -24.93
CA ILE A 58 -18.07 10.49 -26.29
C ILE A 58 -16.72 10.75 -26.98
N HIS A 59 -16.20 11.96 -26.81
CA HIS A 59 -14.92 12.39 -27.36
C HIS A 59 -13.92 12.56 -26.24
N TYR A 60 -12.85 11.78 -26.28
CA TYR A 60 -11.74 11.88 -25.35
C TYR A 60 -10.44 11.46 -26.04
N THR A 61 -9.35 11.98 -25.51
CA THR A 61 -7.98 11.64 -25.87
C THR A 61 -7.47 10.49 -25.02
N ARG A 62 -6.40 9.82 -25.47
CA ARG A 62 -5.69 8.82 -24.66
C ARG A 62 -5.20 9.39 -23.33
N HIS A 63 -4.80 10.67 -23.33
CA HIS A 63 -4.37 11.36 -22.12
C HIS A 63 -5.51 11.48 -21.11
N GLU A 64 -6.69 11.93 -21.54
CA GLU A 64 -7.87 12.04 -20.69
C GLU A 64 -8.32 10.68 -20.15
N LEU A 65 -8.25 9.62 -20.97
CA LEU A 65 -8.53 8.26 -20.52
C LEU A 65 -7.57 7.83 -19.40
N ARG A 66 -6.27 8.09 -19.58
CA ARG A 66 -5.24 7.81 -18.58
C ARG A 66 -5.47 8.57 -17.28
N VAL A 67 -5.81 9.86 -17.37
CA VAL A 67 -6.16 10.69 -16.21
C VAL A 67 -7.41 10.16 -15.51
N GLY A 68 -8.41 9.72 -16.28
CA GLY A 68 -9.62 9.09 -15.75
C GLY A 68 -9.33 7.82 -14.93
N PHE A 69 -8.41 6.97 -15.39
CA PHE A 69 -7.95 5.81 -14.61
C PHE A 69 -7.26 6.25 -13.31
N LEU A 70 -6.32 7.20 -13.39
CA LEU A 70 -5.58 7.69 -12.23
C LEU A 70 -6.51 8.27 -11.16
N GLY A 71 -7.45 9.15 -11.54
CA GLY A 71 -8.36 9.78 -10.57
C GLY A 71 -9.19 8.75 -9.79
N ARG A 72 -9.60 7.67 -10.43
CA ARG A 72 -10.33 6.58 -9.74
C ARG A 72 -9.42 5.68 -8.92
N ILE A 73 -8.21 5.38 -9.40
CA ILE A 73 -7.20 4.66 -8.60
C ILE A 73 -6.92 5.44 -7.32
N GLU A 74 -6.68 6.75 -7.41
CA GLU A 74 -6.42 7.62 -6.24
C GLU A 74 -7.54 7.54 -5.19
N ASN A 75 -8.81 7.55 -5.62
CA ASN A 75 -9.94 7.44 -4.71
C ASN A 75 -9.94 6.10 -3.94
N GLU A 76 -9.68 4.99 -4.64
CA GLU A 76 -9.64 3.67 -4.00
C GLU A 76 -8.38 3.46 -3.16
N VAL A 77 -7.24 4.06 -3.54
CA VAL A 77 -6.03 4.11 -2.71
C VAL A 77 -6.32 4.79 -1.39
N ARG A 78 -7.01 5.94 -1.40
CA ARG A 78 -7.39 6.64 -0.16
C ARG A 78 -8.29 5.79 0.73
N LYS A 79 -9.22 5.01 0.16
CA LYS A 79 -10.04 4.06 0.93
C LYS A 79 -9.19 2.96 1.55
N ALA A 80 -8.27 2.37 0.79
CA ALA A 80 -7.35 1.35 1.30
C ALA A 80 -6.46 1.89 2.42
N VAL A 81 -5.94 3.11 2.28
CA VAL A 81 -5.15 3.78 3.31
C VAL A 81 -5.98 4.02 4.57
N ASN A 82 -7.20 4.54 4.45
CA ASN A 82 -8.07 4.74 5.61
C ASN A 82 -8.40 3.43 6.33
N GLU A 83 -8.61 2.33 5.59
CA GLU A 83 -8.86 1.02 6.18
C GLU A 83 -7.62 0.49 6.93
N LEU A 84 -6.42 0.62 6.34
CA LEU A 84 -5.15 0.29 6.98
C LEU A 84 -4.95 1.13 8.25
N GLU A 85 -5.08 2.45 8.12
CA GLU A 85 -4.83 3.41 9.19
C GLU A 85 -5.74 3.18 10.40
N ALA A 86 -7.03 2.93 10.17
CA ALA A 86 -7.97 2.66 11.25
C ALA A 86 -7.60 1.42 12.09
N VAL A 87 -7.06 0.38 11.45
CA VAL A 87 -6.65 -0.85 12.14
C VAL A 87 -5.28 -0.68 12.81
N LEU A 88 -4.31 -0.09 12.10
CA LEU A 88 -2.98 0.17 12.66
C LEU A 88 -3.07 1.10 13.87
N TYR A 89 -3.84 2.19 13.79
CA TYR A 89 -4.02 3.11 14.91
C TYR A 89 -4.60 2.45 16.17
N ARG A 90 -5.49 1.46 15.98
CA ARG A 90 -6.15 0.76 17.09
C ARG A 90 -5.26 -0.36 17.67
N ASP A 91 -4.59 -1.13 16.82
CA ASP A 91 -3.99 -2.41 17.19
C ASP A 91 -2.46 -2.39 17.29
N LEU A 92 -1.79 -1.42 16.65
CA LEU A 92 -0.33 -1.35 16.63
C LEU A 92 0.17 -0.68 17.93
N CYS A 93 0.93 -1.42 18.73
CA CYS A 93 1.55 -0.91 19.95
C CYS A 93 2.93 -0.34 19.60
N LEU A 94 3.01 0.98 19.44
CA LEU A 94 4.29 1.63 19.17
C LEU A 94 5.19 1.62 20.41
N PRO A 95 6.50 1.35 20.25
CA PRO A 95 7.46 1.53 21.34
C PRO A 95 7.49 2.99 21.81
N GLU A 96 7.82 3.21 23.08
CA GLU A 96 7.86 4.57 23.66
C GLU A 96 8.81 5.50 22.88
N GLY A 97 8.40 6.74 22.66
CA GLY A 97 9.17 7.74 21.92
C GLY A 97 9.29 7.47 20.41
N HIS A 98 8.37 6.68 19.85
CA HIS A 98 8.29 6.43 18.41
C HIS A 98 6.96 6.90 17.84
N GLU A 99 7.04 7.35 16.59
CA GLU A 99 5.91 7.71 15.76
C GLU A 99 5.82 6.76 14.57
N TRP A 100 4.65 6.78 13.94
CA TRP A 100 4.45 6.15 12.65
C TRP A 100 3.94 7.17 11.65
N MET A 101 4.32 6.99 10.39
CA MET A 101 4.00 7.91 9.31
C MET A 101 3.58 7.14 8.07
N ILE A 102 2.46 7.53 7.47
CA ILE A 102 2.02 7.03 6.16
C ILE A 102 2.47 8.02 5.08
N GLU A 103 3.31 7.58 4.14
CA GLU A 103 3.80 8.41 3.03
C GLU A 103 2.77 8.51 1.88
N LEU A 104 1.54 8.93 2.19
CA LEU A 104 0.44 8.96 1.22
C LEU A 104 0.69 9.95 0.08
N ASP A 105 1.13 11.17 0.38
CA ASP A 105 1.30 12.21 -0.64
C ASP A 105 2.40 11.85 -1.64
N GLU A 106 3.50 11.28 -1.15
CA GLU A 106 4.58 10.77 -2.00
C GLU A 106 4.10 9.58 -2.84
N CYS A 107 3.34 8.66 -2.25
CA CYS A 107 2.72 7.54 -2.96
C CYS A 107 1.83 8.04 -4.11
N LEU A 108 0.94 9.01 -3.86
CA LEU A 108 0.04 9.57 -4.88
C LEU A 108 0.82 10.34 -5.96
N ARG A 109 1.86 11.08 -5.58
CA ARG A 109 2.76 11.75 -6.53
C ARG A 109 3.43 10.73 -7.46
N MET A 110 3.91 9.62 -6.91
CA MET A 110 4.57 8.55 -7.66
C MET A 110 3.58 7.74 -8.52
N LEU A 111 2.34 7.54 -8.04
CA LEU A 111 1.25 6.97 -8.82
C LEU A 111 0.99 7.79 -10.09
N ARG A 112 0.79 9.12 -9.96
CA ARG A 112 0.52 10.00 -11.11
C ARG A 112 1.66 10.02 -12.13
N ARG A 113 2.91 10.00 -11.66
CA ARG A 113 4.10 10.10 -12.52
C ARG A 113 4.47 8.77 -13.20
N ARG A 114 4.38 7.66 -12.47
CA ARG A 114 4.98 6.38 -12.88
C ARG A 114 4.03 5.18 -12.78
N GLY A 115 2.78 5.37 -12.34
CA GLY A 115 1.88 4.25 -12.05
C GLY A 115 2.36 3.41 -10.87
N HIS A 116 3.09 4.03 -9.93
CA HIS A 116 3.56 3.34 -8.73
C HIS A 116 2.39 2.76 -7.92
N ARG A 117 2.61 1.61 -7.29
CA ARG A 117 1.56 0.80 -6.67
C ARG A 117 1.85 0.40 -5.23
N SER A 118 2.89 0.97 -4.61
CA SER A 118 3.20 0.70 -3.21
C SER A 118 3.10 1.96 -2.37
N LEU A 119 2.66 1.77 -1.14
CA LEU A 119 2.61 2.72 -0.06
C LEU A 119 3.67 2.32 0.96
N SER A 120 4.48 3.29 1.39
CA SER A 120 5.39 3.12 2.51
C SER A 120 4.71 3.62 3.79
N ILE A 121 4.78 2.80 4.83
CA ILE A 121 4.43 3.19 6.19
C ILE A 121 5.67 2.96 7.05
N LEU A 122 6.09 3.98 7.78
CA LEU A 122 7.33 3.99 8.54
C LEU A 122 7.03 4.03 10.03
N ILE A 123 7.86 3.38 10.85
CA ILE A 123 7.94 3.59 12.29
C ILE A 123 9.38 3.98 12.62
N GLN A 124 9.54 5.06 13.37
CA GLN A 124 10.86 5.60 13.70
C GLN A 124 10.82 6.35 15.04
N PRO A 125 11.97 6.57 15.69
CA PRO A 125 12.02 7.40 16.88
C PRO A 125 11.57 8.83 16.54
N ASP A 126 10.83 9.45 17.45
CA ASP A 126 10.44 10.85 17.32
C ASP A 126 11.69 11.72 17.23
N SER A 127 11.66 12.74 16.38
CA SER A 127 12.82 13.62 16.18
C SER A 127 13.31 14.32 17.47
N SER A 128 12.43 14.47 18.47
CA SER A 128 12.73 15.06 19.77
C SER A 128 13.02 14.03 20.86
N ALA A 129 12.82 12.73 20.61
CA ALA A 129 13.02 11.68 21.61
C ALA A 129 14.39 11.02 21.47
N THR A 130 14.95 10.60 22.62
CA THR A 130 16.14 9.76 22.68
C THR A 130 15.79 8.47 23.41
N PRO A 131 15.03 7.56 22.78
CA PRO A 131 14.61 6.35 23.45
C PRO A 131 15.81 5.41 23.68
N ASP A 132 15.78 4.69 24.79
CA ASP A 132 16.79 3.69 25.15
C ASP A 132 16.88 2.56 24.11
N THR A 133 15.74 2.27 23.47
CA THR A 133 15.62 1.36 22.33
C THR A 133 15.21 2.15 21.10
N ARG A 134 15.95 2.02 20.00
CA ARG A 134 15.65 2.63 18.70
C ARG A 134 15.11 1.57 17.76
N VAL A 135 13.83 1.65 17.44
CA VAL A 135 13.15 0.79 16.47
C VAL A 135 12.96 1.52 15.15
N ARG A 136 13.19 0.82 14.04
CA ARG A 136 12.95 1.30 12.67
C ARG A 136 12.19 0.24 11.89
N VAL A 137 11.01 0.61 11.39
CA VAL A 137 10.19 -0.28 10.55
C VAL A 137 9.87 0.39 9.23
N GLU A 138 10.01 -0.34 8.13
CA GLU A 138 9.41 -0.02 6.83
C GLU A 138 8.38 -1.10 6.49
N MET A 139 7.13 -0.68 6.32
CA MET A 139 6.06 -1.51 5.78
C MET A 139 5.80 -1.06 4.34
N ARG A 140 6.13 -1.90 3.37
CA ARG A 140 5.85 -1.63 1.96
C ARG A 140 4.59 -2.34 1.53
N VAL A 141 3.45 -1.65 1.62
CA VAL A 141 2.13 -2.18 1.29
C VAL A 141 1.87 -2.03 -0.21
N TYR A 142 1.41 -3.08 -0.87
CA TYR A 142 1.01 -3.02 -2.27
C TYR A 142 -0.47 -2.69 -2.38
N LEU A 143 -0.81 -1.72 -3.23
CA LEU A 143 -2.15 -1.17 -3.37
C LEU A 143 -2.97 -1.89 -4.45
N ASP A 144 -2.32 -2.70 -5.30
CA ASP A 144 -2.97 -3.52 -6.34
C ASP A 144 -3.54 -4.85 -5.81
N SER A 145 -3.14 -5.24 -4.59
CA SER A 145 -3.53 -6.47 -3.90
C SER A 145 -3.16 -6.36 -2.43
N PRO A 146 -3.97 -6.83 -1.46
CA PRO A 146 -3.65 -6.75 -0.04
C PRO A 146 -2.47 -7.66 0.34
N ARG A 147 -1.27 -7.10 0.20
CA ARG A 147 0.00 -7.74 0.59
C ARG A 147 1.02 -6.67 0.96
N ALA A 148 2.00 -7.04 1.77
CA ALA A 148 3.08 -6.15 2.15
C ALA A 148 4.44 -6.86 2.16
N CYS A 149 5.51 -6.08 2.27
CA CYS A 149 6.81 -6.52 2.76
C CYS A 149 7.11 -5.77 4.05
N LEU A 150 7.58 -6.49 5.07
CA LEU A 150 7.93 -5.93 6.38
C LEU A 150 9.44 -6.00 6.60
N PHE A 151 10.00 -4.87 6.98
CA PHE A 151 11.40 -4.73 7.40
C PHE A 151 11.38 -4.06 8.76
N ALA A 152 11.90 -4.73 9.79
CA ALA A 152 11.91 -4.19 11.15
C ALA A 152 13.29 -4.43 11.75
N SER A 153 13.91 -3.38 12.27
CA SER A 153 15.18 -3.46 12.96
C SER A 153 15.15 -2.67 14.25
N ALA A 154 15.95 -3.09 15.23
CA ALA A 154 16.09 -2.37 16.50
C ALA A 154 17.55 -2.32 16.94
N ALA A 155 17.87 -1.31 17.74
CA ALA A 155 19.13 -1.18 18.45
C ALA A 155 18.88 -0.61 19.85
N ASP A 156 19.55 -1.14 20.87
CA ASP A 156 19.64 -0.62 22.24
C ASP A 156 21.11 -0.58 22.71
N ALA A 157 21.32 -0.27 24.00
CA ALA A 157 22.65 -0.21 24.62
C ALA A 157 23.41 -1.56 24.65
N THR A 158 22.70 -2.69 24.51
CA THR A 158 23.27 -4.05 24.53
C THR A 158 23.57 -4.58 23.14
N THR A 159 22.89 -4.06 22.12
CA THR A 159 23.13 -4.43 20.72
C THR A 159 24.32 -3.68 20.14
N ASN A 160 25.24 -4.39 19.49
CA ASN A 160 26.33 -3.80 18.70
C ASN A 160 25.84 -3.33 17.32
N GLY A 161 24.82 -2.47 17.30
CA GLY A 161 24.16 -1.95 16.08
C GLY A 161 22.75 -2.49 15.88
N PHE A 162 22.17 -2.21 14.70
CA PHE A 162 20.81 -2.65 14.38
C PHE A 162 20.74 -4.15 14.07
N VAL A 163 19.79 -4.84 14.69
CA VAL A 163 19.47 -6.25 14.44
C VAL A 163 18.12 -6.37 13.73
N ASP A 164 17.95 -7.36 12.84
CA ASP A 164 16.67 -7.66 12.18
C ASP A 164 15.74 -8.35 13.18
N LEU A 165 14.64 -7.68 13.55
CA LEU A 165 13.64 -8.20 14.49
C LEU A 165 12.86 -9.39 13.90
N LEU A 166 12.85 -9.52 12.58
CA LEU A 166 12.11 -10.56 11.85
C LEU A 166 13.05 -11.58 11.20
N GLU A 167 14.30 -11.68 11.67
CA GLU A 167 15.31 -12.61 11.15
C GLU A 167 14.81 -14.06 11.16
N GLU A 168 14.31 -14.50 12.31
CA GLU A 168 13.77 -15.86 12.54
C GLU A 168 12.31 -16.02 12.08
N ALA A 169 11.66 -14.92 11.67
CA ALA A 169 10.26 -14.95 11.28
C ALA A 169 10.09 -15.70 9.95
N PRO A 170 9.13 -16.64 9.84
CA PRO A 170 8.84 -17.32 8.58
C PRO A 170 8.55 -16.33 7.45
N LYS A 171 8.94 -16.67 6.22
CA LYS A 171 8.72 -15.79 5.04
C LYS A 171 7.30 -15.26 4.94
N ARG A 172 6.28 -16.09 5.20
CA ARG A 172 4.85 -15.69 5.15
C ARG A 172 4.48 -14.56 6.11
N VAL A 173 5.21 -14.41 7.22
CA VAL A 173 5.04 -13.36 8.22
C VAL A 173 5.70 -12.06 7.73
N ARG A 174 6.86 -12.16 7.08
CA ARG A 174 7.58 -11.01 6.48
C ARG A 174 6.94 -10.47 5.21
N VAL A 175 6.22 -11.31 4.47
CA VAL A 175 5.48 -10.94 3.26
C VAL A 175 3.99 -11.31 3.35
N PRO A 176 3.25 -10.71 4.29
CA PRO A 176 1.87 -11.09 4.56
C PRO A 176 0.97 -10.83 3.35
N ARG A 177 -0.09 -11.64 3.24
CA ARG A 177 -1.13 -11.55 2.22
C ARG A 177 -2.48 -11.79 2.87
N ALA A 178 -3.47 -11.00 2.49
CA ALA A 178 -4.81 -11.06 3.05
C ALA A 178 -5.89 -10.90 1.97
N ALA A 179 -7.15 -11.10 2.34
CA ALA A 179 -8.27 -10.90 1.43
C ALA A 179 -8.63 -9.41 1.28
N ASN A 180 -8.41 -8.62 2.33
CA ASN A 180 -8.66 -7.18 2.38
C ASN A 180 -7.57 -6.43 3.16
N TYR A 181 -7.62 -5.10 3.16
CA TYR A 181 -6.59 -4.26 3.78
C TYR A 181 -6.70 -4.23 5.31
N GLY A 182 -7.91 -4.36 5.88
CA GLY A 182 -8.09 -4.45 7.32
C GLY A 182 -7.45 -5.72 7.92
N GLU A 183 -7.67 -6.88 7.29
CA GLU A 183 -6.99 -8.13 7.64
C GLU A 183 -5.47 -8.04 7.47
N LEU A 184 -5.01 -7.39 6.40
CA LEU A 184 -3.58 -7.17 6.19
C LEU A 184 -2.99 -6.34 7.34
N ALA A 185 -3.63 -5.23 7.70
CA ALA A 185 -3.19 -4.39 8.82
C ALA A 185 -3.19 -5.16 10.14
N ALA A 186 -4.20 -5.97 10.41
CA ALA A 186 -4.25 -6.80 11.61
C ALA A 186 -3.07 -7.78 11.68
N GLN A 187 -2.76 -8.48 10.57
CA GLN A 187 -1.60 -9.37 10.50
C GLN A 187 -0.28 -8.63 10.72
N ILE A 188 -0.15 -7.42 10.16
CA ILE A 188 1.03 -6.57 10.35
C ILE A 188 1.17 -6.15 11.82
N SER A 189 0.09 -5.66 12.45
CA SER A 189 0.09 -5.27 13.85
C SER A 189 0.48 -6.43 14.77
N THR A 190 -0.11 -7.62 14.58
CA THR A 190 0.27 -8.82 15.35
C THR A 190 1.76 -9.12 15.21
N THR A 191 2.25 -9.15 13.96
CA THR A 191 3.66 -9.45 13.67
C THR A 191 4.60 -8.45 14.34
N LEU A 192 4.31 -7.15 14.24
CA LEU A 192 5.16 -6.11 14.78
C LEU A 192 5.09 -6.05 16.31
N ASN A 193 3.90 -6.19 16.90
CA ASN A 193 3.75 -6.21 18.36
C ASN A 193 4.51 -7.40 18.99
N GLU A 194 4.45 -8.59 18.38
CA GLU A 194 5.24 -9.74 18.81
C GLU A 194 6.75 -9.48 18.70
N ALA A 195 7.18 -8.88 17.58
CA ALA A 195 8.58 -8.54 17.34
C ALA A 195 9.11 -7.48 18.32
N PHE A 196 8.29 -6.48 18.67
CA PHE A 196 8.64 -5.46 19.66
C PHE A 196 8.69 -6.05 21.08
N ALA A 197 7.73 -6.90 21.45
CA ALA A 197 7.69 -7.52 22.77
C ALA A 197 8.86 -8.50 23.01
N ALA A 198 9.39 -9.12 21.95
CA ALA A 198 10.54 -10.02 22.05
C ALA A 198 11.90 -9.30 22.18
N PHE A 199 11.92 -7.96 22.14
CA PHE A 199 13.12 -7.15 22.22
C PHE A 199 13.11 -6.29 23.52
N PRO A 200 14.18 -6.28 24.35
CA PRO A 200 15.52 -6.82 24.10
C PRO A 200 15.60 -8.34 24.26
N ARG A 201 16.26 -9.02 23.30
CA ARG A 201 16.56 -10.48 23.39
C ARG A 201 17.34 -10.82 24.67
N ALA A 202 17.98 -9.84 25.32
CA ALA A 202 18.75 -9.99 26.54
C ALA A 202 17.93 -10.37 27.80
N GLN A 203 16.59 -10.21 27.80
CA GLN A 203 15.75 -10.65 28.92
C GLN A 203 15.27 -12.11 28.82
N LEU A 204 15.49 -12.80 27.69
CA LEU A 204 15.03 -14.18 27.47
C LEU A 204 16.14 -15.23 27.58
N ALA A 205 17.41 -14.81 27.69
CA ALA A 205 18.58 -15.69 27.76
C ALA A 205 19.35 -15.59 29.09
N ALA A 206 18.79 -14.89 30.10
CA ALA A 206 19.34 -14.75 31.45
C ALA A 206 18.64 -15.70 32.43
#